data_AF-A0A934GI38-F1
#
_entry.id   AF-A0A934GI38-F1
#
_cell.length_a   1.000
_cell.length_b   1.000
_cell.length_c   1.000
_cell.angle_alpha   90.00
_cell.angle_beta   90.00
_cell.angle_gamma   90.00
#
_symmetry.space_group_name_H-M   'P 1'
#
loop_
_entity.id
_entity.type
_entity.pdbx_description
1 polymer ?
#
loop_
_entity_poly.entity_id
_entity_poly.type
_entity_poly.pdbx_seq_one_letter_code
_entity_poly.pdbx_strand_id
1 'polypeptide(L)'
;MAAIKGDKTLAELSAQFQVHQSQILVWKQQLQERAEDVFAGGNRKAELGPTIKDMQAKIGQLSLENDFLFVALGRIDDASAKR
;
A
#
# COMPACT_ATOMS: atom_id res chain seq x y z
N MET A 1 18.24 18.79 -5.30
CA MET A 1 18.31 18.43 -6.73
C MET A 1 19.77 18.42 -7.25
N ALA A 2 20.74 17.82 -6.52
CA ALA A 2 22.16 17.97 -6.86
C ALA A 2 22.62 17.14 -8.08
N ALA A 3 22.04 15.96 -8.30
CA ALA A 3 22.41 15.08 -9.43
C ALA A 3 21.86 15.54 -10.80
N ILE A 4 20.80 16.34 -10.79
CA ILE A 4 20.17 16.89 -12.01
C ILE A 4 20.77 18.25 -12.36
N LYS A 5 21.18 19.04 -11.35
CA LYS A 5 21.72 20.39 -11.54
C LYS A 5 23.20 20.42 -11.94
N GLY A 6 23.91 19.29 -11.86
CA GLY A 6 25.32 19.18 -12.25
C GLY A 6 26.31 19.70 -11.19
N ASP A 7 25.82 20.09 -10.01
CA ASP A 7 26.62 20.72 -8.95
C ASP A 7 27.62 19.78 -8.27
N LYS A 8 27.49 18.45 -8.47
CA LYS A 8 28.38 17.42 -7.91
C LYS A 8 28.57 16.28 -8.89
N THR A 9 29.78 15.76 -8.96
CA THR A 9 30.12 14.59 -9.79
C THR A 9 29.51 13.30 -9.21
N LEU A 10 29.30 12.28 -10.05
CA LEU A 10 28.78 10.98 -9.61
C LEU A 10 29.69 10.33 -8.55
N ALA A 11 31.00 10.57 -8.61
CA ALA A 11 31.97 10.08 -7.64
C ALA A 11 31.78 10.73 -6.26
N GLU A 12 31.56 12.04 -6.21
CA GLU A 12 31.31 12.76 -4.95
C GLU A 12 29.96 12.37 -4.34
N LEU A 13 28.93 12.17 -5.17
CA LEU A 13 27.63 11.68 -4.69
C LEU A 13 27.72 10.24 -4.18
N SER A 14 28.49 9.40 -4.86
CA SER A 14 28.73 8.02 -4.45
C SER A 14 29.45 7.95 -3.10
N ALA A 15 30.49 8.78 -2.92
CA ALA A 15 31.22 8.88 -1.65
C ALA A 15 30.36 9.49 -0.53
N GLN A 16 29.59 10.54 -0.81
CA GLN A 16 28.78 11.25 0.18
C GLN A 16 27.62 10.40 0.72
N PHE A 17 26.94 9.67 -0.17
CA PHE A 17 25.75 8.89 0.19
C PHE A 17 26.03 7.40 0.33
N GLN A 18 27.29 6.97 0.14
CA GLN A 18 27.71 5.56 0.12
C GLN A 18 26.87 4.69 -0.83
N VAL A 19 26.47 5.27 -1.97
CA VAL A 19 25.70 4.59 -3.00
C VAL A 19 26.61 4.34 -4.21
N HIS A 20 26.54 3.17 -4.83
CA HIS A 20 27.33 2.88 -6.03
C HIS A 20 26.91 3.76 -7.22
N GLN A 21 27.86 4.23 -8.02
CA GLN A 21 27.59 5.16 -9.14
C GLN A 21 26.54 4.65 -10.15
N SER A 22 26.56 3.35 -10.43
CA SER A 22 25.56 2.70 -11.29
C SER A 22 24.13 2.88 -10.75
N GLN A 23 23.95 2.84 -9.43
CA GLN A 23 22.65 3.00 -8.79
C GLN A 23 22.15 4.45 -8.87
N ILE A 24 23.06 5.43 -8.78
CA ILE A 24 22.76 6.85 -8.95
C ILE A 24 22.30 7.15 -10.39
N LEU A 25 22.94 6.53 -11.38
CA LEU A 25 22.54 6.63 -12.79
C LEU A 25 21.15 6.06 -13.04
N VAL A 26 20.87 4.87 -12.50
CA VAL A 26 19.55 4.24 -12.58
C VAL A 26 18.46 5.14 -11.97
N TRP A 27 18.70 5.70 -10.78
CA TRP A 27 17.74 6.60 -10.15
C TRP A 27 17.57 7.92 -10.90
N LYS A 28 18.64 8.46 -11.49
CA LYS A 28 18.56 9.66 -12.32
C LYS A 28 17.68 9.41 -13.55
N GLN A 29 17.85 8.27 -14.22
CA GLN A 29 17.05 7.89 -15.37
C GLN A 29 15.59 7.65 -14.98
N GLN A 30 15.34 6.89 -13.92
CA GLN A 30 13.99 6.66 -13.40
C GLN A 30 13.29 7.96 -13.01
N LEU A 31 14.02 8.89 -12.41
CA LEU A 31 13.48 10.19 -12.05
C LEU A 31 13.21 11.05 -13.28
N GLN A 32 14.03 11.03 -14.33
CA GLN A 32 13.75 11.76 -15.57
C GLN A 32 12.53 11.19 -16.31
N GLU A 33 12.40 9.87 -16.38
CA GLU A 33 11.29 9.20 -17.07
C GLU A 33 9.97 9.31 -16.30
N ARG A 34 10.02 9.28 -14.96
CA ARG A 34 8.81 9.24 -14.11
C ARG A 34 8.57 10.53 -13.32
N ALA A 35 9.40 11.56 -13.47
CA ALA A 35 9.18 12.83 -12.77
C ALA A 35 7.85 13.45 -13.16
N GLU A 36 7.49 13.42 -14.44
CA GLU A 36 6.21 13.96 -14.90
C GLU A 36 5.04 13.16 -14.30
N ASP A 37 5.09 11.83 -14.31
CA ASP A 37 4.06 11.00 -13.68
C ASP A 37 3.93 11.19 -12.17
N VAL A 38 5.06 11.39 -11.46
CA VAL A 38 5.09 11.54 -10.00
C VAL A 38 4.67 12.94 -9.57
N PHE A 39 5.09 13.98 -10.28
CA PHE A 39 4.90 15.38 -9.90
C PHE A 39 3.77 16.10 -10.64
N ALA A 40 3.33 15.63 -11.81
CA ALA A 40 2.19 16.23 -12.52
C ALA A 40 0.82 15.82 -11.94
N GLY A 41 0.78 15.03 -10.85
CA GLY A 41 -0.48 14.58 -10.24
C GLY A 41 -1.34 13.73 -11.19
N GLY A 42 -0.78 13.30 -12.31
CA GLY A 42 -1.45 12.63 -13.41
C GLY A 42 -1.73 11.18 -13.06
N ASN A 43 -2.86 10.96 -12.41
CA ASN A 43 -3.57 9.69 -12.46
C ASN A 43 -2.72 8.48 -11.98
N ARG A 44 -2.18 8.58 -10.75
CA ARG A 44 -2.44 7.45 -9.86
C ARG A 44 -3.96 7.36 -9.79
N LYS A 45 -4.55 6.55 -10.66
CA LYS A 45 -5.57 5.61 -10.20
C LYS A 45 -4.89 4.93 -9.03
N ALA A 46 -4.98 5.57 -7.86
CA ALA A 46 -4.91 4.84 -6.63
C ALA A 46 -5.83 3.67 -6.93
N GLU A 47 -5.34 2.45 -6.75
CA GLU A 47 -6.26 1.42 -6.34
C GLU A 47 -6.94 2.03 -5.12
N LEU A 48 -8.09 2.66 -5.38
CA LEU A 48 -8.96 3.17 -4.36
C LEU A 48 -9.40 1.87 -3.73
N GLY A 49 -8.65 1.45 -2.72
CA GLY A 49 -9.00 0.35 -1.87
C GLY A 49 -10.44 0.53 -1.41
N PRO A 50 -11.06 -0.54 -0.90
CA PRO A 50 -12.47 -0.53 -0.53
C PRO A 50 -12.83 0.77 0.17
N THR A 51 -13.84 1.46 -0.36
CA THR A 51 -14.27 2.76 0.16
C THR A 51 -14.72 2.59 1.61
N ILE A 52 -14.80 3.69 2.37
CA ILE A 52 -15.35 3.67 3.74
C ILE A 52 -16.72 2.98 3.77
N LYS A 53 -17.53 3.18 2.72
CA LYS A 53 -18.83 2.54 2.56
C LYS A 53 -18.71 1.02 2.39
N ASP A 54 -17.76 0.56 1.59
CA ASP A 54 -17.50 -0.88 1.40
C ASP A 54 -17.00 -1.53 2.68
N MET A 55 -16.14 -0.84 3.43
CA MET A 55 -15.67 -1.30 4.74
C MET A 55 -16.81 -1.37 5.76
N GLN A 56 -17.68 -0.35 5.85
CA GLN A 56 -18.84 -0.35 6.74
C GLN A 56 -19.83 -1.46 6.40
N ALA A 57 -20.10 -1.68 5.11
CA ALA A 57 -20.94 -2.78 4.66
C ALA A 57 -20.34 -4.13 5.07
N LYS A 58 -19.01 -4.30 4.92
CA LYS A 58 -18.34 -5.55 5.31
C LYS A 58 -18.36 -5.78 6.82
N ILE A 59 -18.20 -4.74 7.63
CA ILE A 59 -18.34 -4.81 9.09
C ILE A 59 -19.76 -5.27 9.45
N GLY A 60 -20.79 -4.66 8.86
CA GLY A 60 -22.18 -5.04 9.12
C GLY A 60 -22.46 -6.50 8.75
N GLN A 61 -21.99 -6.95 7.58
CA GLN A 61 -22.11 -8.35 7.16
C GLN A 61 -21.44 -9.30 8.17
N LEU A 62 -20.19 -9.02 8.55
CA LEU A 62 -19.45 -9.87 9.47
C LEU A 62 -20.08 -9.91 10.87
N SER A 63 -20.62 -8.80 11.36
CA SER A 63 -21.35 -8.76 12.63
C SER A 63 -22.57 -9.68 12.60
N LEU A 64 -23.38 -9.62 11.52
CA LEU A 64 -24.55 -10.49 11.37
C LEU A 64 -24.17 -11.97 11.24
N GLU A 65 -23.11 -12.28 10.47
CA GLU A 65 -22.61 -13.65 10.32
C GLU A 65 -22.11 -14.21 11.65
N ASN A 66 -21.36 -13.41 12.42
CA ASN A 66 -20.88 -13.81 13.75
C ASN A 66 -22.04 -14.02 14.74
N ASP A 67 -23.02 -13.11 14.78
CA ASP A 67 -24.20 -13.25 15.65
C ASP A 67 -25.00 -14.51 15.28
N PHE A 68 -25.19 -14.76 13.99
CA PHE A 68 -25.84 -15.97 13.51
C PHE A 68 -25.10 -17.23 13.95
N LEU A 69 -23.78 -17.28 13.75
CA LEU A 69 -22.95 -18.42 14.14
C LEU A 69 -22.95 -18.62 15.66
N PHE A 70 -22.87 -17.53 16.45
CA PHE A 70 -22.95 -17.59 17.91
C PHE A 70 -24.27 -18.20 18.38
N VAL A 71 -25.39 -17.73 17.84
CA VAL A 71 -26.72 -18.28 18.16
C VAL A 71 -26.85 -19.72 17.68
N ALA A 72 -26.41 -20.03 16.47
CA ALA A 72 -26.50 -21.38 15.93
C ALA A 72 -25.67 -22.38 16.74
N LEU A 73 -24.46 -22.02 17.13
CA LEU A 73 -23.57 -22.87 17.94
C LEU A 73 -24.10 -23.03 19.37
N GLY A 74 -24.54 -21.94 20.02
CA GLY A 74 -25.18 -22.04 21.34
C GLY A 74 -26.45 -22.91 21.33
N ARG A 75 -27.21 -22.89 20.23
CA ARG A 75 -28.37 -23.78 20.05
C ARG A 75 -27.98 -25.24 19.78
N ILE A 76 -26.79 -25.50 19.23
CA ILE A 76 -26.29 -26.87 19.01
C ILE A 76 -25.94 -27.53 20.35
N ASP A 77 -25.39 -26.79 21.31
CA ASP A 77 -25.12 -27.30 22.65
C ASP A 77 -26.41 -27.70 23.39
N ASP A 78 -27.45 -26.88 23.32
CA ASP A 78 -28.78 -27.18 23.90
C ASP A 78 -29.47 -28.39 23.26
N ALA A 79 -29.24 -28.63 21.97
CA ALA A 79 -29.78 -29.78 21.24
C ALA A 79 -28.94 -31.06 21.46
N SER A 80 -27.63 -30.92 21.71
CA SER A 80 -26.72 -32.02 22.00
C SER A 80 -26.87 -32.55 23.43
N ALA A 81 -27.16 -31.66 24.40
CA ALA A 81 -27.38 -32.01 25.81
C ALA A 81 -28.69 -32.79 26.10
N LYS A 82 -29.54 -33.01 25.09
CA LYS A 82 -30.84 -33.71 25.19
C LYS A 82 -30.85 -35.11 24.56
N ARG A 83 -29.69 -35.69 24.26
CA ARG A 83 -29.58 -37.04 23.68
C ARG A 83 -28.97 -38.05 24.65
#